data_AF-A0A815XWM6-F1
#
_entry.id   AF-A0A815XWM6-F1
#
_cell.length_a   1.000
_cell.length_b   1.000
_cell.length_c   1.000
_cell.angle_alpha   90.00
_cell.angle_beta   90.00
_cell.angle_gamma   90.00
#
_symmetry.space_group_name_H-M   'P 1'
#
loop_
_entity.id
_entity.type
_entity.pdbx_description
1 polymer ?
#
loop_
_entity_poly.entity_id
_entity_poly.type
_entity_poly.pdbx_seq_one_letter_code
_entity_poly.pdbx_strand_id
1 'polypeptide(L)'
;IILKMPIIIRDINWEETDTNLVLHIPMKGAKANKLDVLCSNKYIKISFLPFMFECYLLHLIDDDQSKTIVKDGFIELTLTKQTPERWNKLSHADSDNKEIMKTIREDAVVYISEKEKQRSEKKSSLITSNKRESVREQIKTDNDDRERIESIKNNERMKANEEIKHFEIIQQQKNNLSIQNPDIVKEERSLVKKEVTPRNEKDIFQNGDVRSVETKSDESVDTTPLRDRGRIAVNFTPRVFPTPMRESQSNLEQDWLRKQIESRHKTDDDFQTDLSDKEKDIDYLKSKAKYALELLNPPVLDNLHSRLKAHIRRGAAFCEMELYPQGLLDYEAALKLEPDSEQIKEDVKRIRNFLEKNITS
;
A
#
# COMPACT_ATOMS: atom_id res chain seq x y z
N ILE A 1 -44.63 -9.14 0.34
CA ILE A 1 -44.05 -9.55 -0.98
C ILE A 1 -44.68 -10.89 -1.34
N ILE A 2 -45.50 -10.96 -2.39
CA ILE A 2 -46.09 -12.24 -2.84
C ILE A 2 -44.96 -13.07 -3.43
N LEU A 3 -44.52 -14.12 -2.71
CA LEU A 3 -43.59 -15.14 -3.22
C LEU A 3 -44.30 -15.90 -4.35
N LYS A 4 -44.27 -15.35 -5.57
CA LYS A 4 -44.71 -16.08 -6.77
C LYS A 4 -43.73 -17.24 -6.98
N MET A 5 -44.24 -18.46 -6.95
CA MET A 5 -43.46 -19.65 -7.27
C MET A 5 -42.86 -19.51 -8.67
N PRO A 6 -41.59 -19.91 -8.89
CA PRO A 6 -40.96 -19.82 -10.19
C PRO A 6 -41.63 -20.80 -11.18
N ILE A 7 -41.70 -20.39 -12.44
CA ILE A 7 -42.22 -21.20 -13.54
C ILE A 7 -41.11 -22.13 -14.02
N ILE A 8 -41.29 -23.43 -13.83
CA ILE A 8 -40.31 -24.42 -14.24
C ILE A 8 -40.37 -24.61 -15.76
N ILE A 9 -39.24 -24.38 -16.44
CA ILE A 9 -39.09 -24.68 -17.87
C ILE A 9 -38.73 -26.15 -18.00
N ARG A 10 -39.52 -26.89 -18.79
CA ARG A 10 -39.24 -28.28 -19.17
C ARG A 10 -38.93 -28.44 -20.65
N ASP A 11 -39.33 -27.45 -21.46
CA ASP A 11 -39.10 -27.43 -22.90
C ASP A 11 -37.64 -27.08 -23.19
N ILE A 12 -36.79 -28.10 -23.24
CA ILE A 12 -35.38 -27.98 -23.57
C ILE A 12 -35.04 -28.85 -24.78
N ASN A 13 -34.19 -28.31 -25.64
CA ASN A 13 -33.54 -29.10 -26.68
C ASN A 13 -32.12 -29.40 -26.19
N TRP A 14 -31.67 -30.64 -26.31
CA TRP A 14 -30.31 -31.00 -25.98
C TRP A 14 -29.73 -31.90 -27.06
N GLU A 15 -28.43 -31.72 -27.28
CA GLU A 15 -27.63 -32.49 -28.22
C GLU A 15 -26.49 -33.16 -27.47
N GLU A 16 -26.06 -34.30 -27.97
CA GLU A 16 -25.04 -35.11 -27.32
C GLU A 16 -23.98 -35.57 -28.32
N THR A 17 -22.74 -35.36 -27.93
CA THR A 17 -21.57 -36.01 -28.53
C THR A 17 -20.97 -36.97 -27.51
N ASP A 18 -19.98 -37.79 -27.90
CA ASP A 18 -19.38 -38.74 -26.97
C ASP A 18 -18.72 -38.06 -25.76
N THR A 19 -18.24 -36.83 -25.94
CA THR A 19 -17.53 -36.07 -24.90
C THR A 19 -18.35 -34.93 -24.29
N ASN A 20 -19.30 -34.35 -25.01
CA ASN A 20 -19.99 -33.13 -24.59
C ASN A 20 -21.52 -33.29 -24.63
N LEU A 21 -22.20 -32.48 -23.83
CA LEU A 21 -23.64 -32.26 -23.89
C LEU A 21 -23.90 -30.79 -24.13
N VAL A 22 -24.77 -30.48 -25.08
CA VAL A 22 -25.16 -29.10 -25.38
C VAL A 22 -26.64 -28.95 -25.06
N LEU A 23 -26.99 -28.08 -24.13
CA LEU A 23 -28.38 -27.78 -23.78
C LEU A 23 -28.76 -26.40 -24.30
N HIS A 24 -29.89 -26.34 -24.99
CA HIS A 24 -30.50 -25.10 -25.50
C HIS A 24 -31.77 -24.80 -24.69
N ILE A 25 -31.71 -23.73 -23.89
CA ILE A 25 -32.78 -23.34 -22.97
C ILE A 25 -33.35 -21.98 -23.42
N PRO A 26 -34.65 -21.89 -23.75
CA PRO A 26 -35.25 -20.64 -24.22
C PRO A 26 -35.39 -19.62 -23.09
N MET A 27 -34.90 -18.38 -23.31
CA MET A 27 -34.91 -17.31 -22.28
C MET A 27 -36.25 -16.59 -22.15
N LYS A 28 -37.23 -16.86 -23.04
CA LYS A 28 -38.58 -16.27 -23.03
C LYS A 28 -38.60 -14.74 -22.79
N GLY A 29 -37.64 -14.02 -23.39
CA GLY A 29 -37.52 -12.56 -23.29
C GLY A 29 -36.75 -12.02 -22.08
N ALA A 30 -36.11 -12.87 -21.28
CA ALA A 30 -35.26 -12.45 -20.17
C ALA A 30 -33.95 -11.79 -20.65
N LYS A 31 -33.43 -10.85 -19.87
CA LYS A 31 -32.14 -10.19 -20.11
C LYS A 31 -31.01 -11.00 -19.48
N ALA A 32 -29.83 -11.03 -20.11
CA ALA A 32 -28.64 -11.71 -19.60
C ALA A 32 -28.26 -11.29 -18.17
N ASN A 33 -28.41 -10.02 -17.81
CA ASN A 33 -28.03 -9.51 -16.47
C ASN A 33 -28.88 -10.08 -15.31
N LYS A 34 -30.03 -10.71 -15.59
CA LYS A 34 -30.89 -11.32 -14.57
C LYS A 34 -30.77 -12.85 -14.55
N LEU A 35 -29.81 -13.39 -15.29
CA LEU A 35 -29.53 -14.81 -15.36
C LEU A 35 -28.59 -15.21 -14.24
N ASP A 36 -29.00 -16.19 -13.45
CA ASP A 36 -28.18 -16.85 -12.45
C ASP A 36 -28.02 -18.33 -12.85
N VAL A 37 -26.77 -18.82 -12.89
CA VAL A 37 -26.43 -20.17 -13.36
C VAL A 37 -25.59 -20.83 -12.28
N LEU A 38 -26.15 -21.87 -11.68
CA LEU A 38 -25.47 -22.77 -10.77
C LEU A 38 -25.22 -24.08 -11.50
N CYS A 39 -23.95 -24.41 -11.69
CA CYS A 39 -23.51 -25.65 -12.32
C CYS A 39 -22.62 -26.42 -11.33
N SER A 40 -23.01 -27.65 -11.02
CA SER A 40 -22.25 -28.61 -10.23
C SER A 40 -21.98 -29.85 -11.07
N ASN A 41 -21.19 -30.80 -10.55
CA ASN A 41 -20.80 -32.03 -11.26
C ASN A 41 -21.98 -32.98 -11.60
N LYS A 42 -23.13 -32.87 -10.93
CA LYS A 42 -24.34 -33.67 -11.19
C LYS A 42 -25.63 -32.86 -11.28
N TYR A 43 -25.58 -31.56 -11.07
CA TYR A 43 -26.77 -30.74 -10.89
C TYR A 43 -26.60 -29.38 -11.56
N ILE A 44 -27.63 -28.97 -12.28
CA ILE A 44 -27.68 -27.67 -12.95
C ILE A 44 -28.96 -26.96 -12.54
N LYS A 45 -28.83 -25.70 -12.16
CA LYS A 45 -29.93 -24.80 -11.90
C LYS A 45 -29.69 -23.48 -12.59
N ILE A 46 -30.64 -23.07 -13.40
CA ILE A 46 -30.61 -21.79 -14.10
C ILE A 46 -31.85 -21.00 -13.71
N SER A 47 -31.67 -19.80 -13.19
CA SER A 47 -32.74 -18.95 -12.71
C SER A 47 -32.77 -17.63 -13.48
N PHE A 48 -33.91 -17.30 -14.06
CA PHE A 48 -34.15 -15.98 -14.67
C PHE A 48 -35.63 -15.62 -14.45
N LEU A 49 -35.89 -14.83 -13.42
CA LEU A 49 -37.25 -14.62 -12.91
C LEU A 49 -38.23 -14.15 -14.00
N PRO A 50 -39.47 -14.70 -14.05
CA PRO A 50 -40.04 -15.68 -13.10
C PRO A 50 -39.69 -17.15 -13.41
N PHE A 51 -38.84 -17.43 -14.39
CA PHE A 51 -38.55 -18.78 -14.85
C PHE A 51 -37.35 -19.41 -14.11
N MET A 52 -37.39 -20.73 -14.02
CA MET A 52 -36.28 -21.54 -13.51
C MET A 52 -36.18 -22.83 -14.32
N PHE A 53 -34.97 -23.28 -14.56
CA PHE A 53 -34.65 -24.59 -15.11
C PHE A 53 -33.82 -25.35 -14.11
N GLU A 54 -34.17 -26.63 -13.89
CA GLU A 54 -33.48 -27.53 -12.97
C GLU A 54 -33.26 -28.86 -13.68
N CYS A 55 -32.03 -29.37 -13.63
CA CYS A 55 -31.67 -30.63 -14.26
C CYS A 55 -30.72 -31.43 -13.37
N TYR A 56 -31.07 -32.70 -13.15
CA TYR A 56 -30.25 -33.70 -12.47
C TYR A 56 -29.60 -34.57 -13.53
N LEU A 57 -28.29 -34.47 -13.66
CA LEU A 57 -27.54 -35.15 -14.72
C LEU A 57 -27.44 -36.66 -14.43
N LEU A 58 -27.46 -37.47 -15.49
CA LEU A 58 -27.31 -38.91 -15.38
C LEU A 58 -25.91 -39.31 -14.86
N HIS A 59 -24.87 -38.68 -15.41
CA HIS A 59 -23.47 -38.93 -15.06
C HIS A 59 -22.74 -37.64 -14.66
N LEU A 60 -21.52 -37.82 -14.15
CA LEU A 60 -20.64 -36.75 -13.72
C LEU A 60 -20.15 -35.93 -14.92
N ILE A 61 -20.15 -34.61 -14.75
CA ILE A 61 -19.55 -33.64 -15.68
C ILE A 61 -18.33 -32.97 -15.06
N ASP A 62 -17.42 -32.54 -15.93
CA ASP A 62 -16.34 -31.61 -15.60
C ASP A 62 -16.86 -30.17 -15.71
N ASP A 63 -17.14 -29.58 -14.56
CA ASP A 63 -17.68 -28.23 -14.44
C ASP A 63 -16.64 -27.14 -14.73
N ASP A 64 -15.32 -27.42 -14.62
CA ASP A 64 -14.27 -26.47 -14.95
C ASP A 64 -14.13 -26.24 -16.46
N GLN A 65 -14.40 -27.28 -17.27
CA GLN A 65 -14.36 -27.20 -18.73
C GLN A 65 -15.70 -26.85 -19.35
N SER A 66 -16.78 -26.90 -18.57
CA SER A 66 -18.13 -26.58 -19.01
C SER A 66 -18.30 -25.07 -19.22
N LYS A 67 -19.04 -24.68 -20.26
CA LYS A 67 -19.22 -23.28 -20.68
C LYS A 67 -20.70 -22.94 -20.81
N THR A 68 -21.07 -21.75 -20.38
CA THR A 68 -22.41 -21.18 -20.57
C THR A 68 -22.32 -19.97 -21.48
N ILE A 69 -23.07 -19.95 -22.56
CA ILE A 69 -23.12 -18.85 -23.53
C ILE A 69 -24.57 -18.37 -23.63
N VAL A 70 -24.78 -17.08 -23.47
CA VAL A 70 -26.08 -16.44 -23.69
C VAL A 70 -26.12 -15.90 -25.11
N LYS A 71 -27.00 -16.43 -25.95
CA LYS A 71 -27.26 -15.97 -27.32
C LYS A 71 -28.62 -15.27 -27.37
N ASP A 72 -28.95 -14.63 -28.49
CA ASP A 72 -30.18 -13.84 -28.66
C ASP A 72 -31.44 -14.70 -28.45
N GLY A 73 -31.95 -14.70 -27.22
CA GLY A 73 -33.18 -15.39 -26.82
C GLY A 73 -33.02 -16.82 -26.30
N PHE A 74 -31.81 -17.39 -26.26
CA PHE A 74 -31.56 -18.72 -25.72
C PHE A 74 -30.21 -18.84 -25.01
N ILE A 75 -30.16 -19.73 -24.01
CA ILE A 75 -28.94 -20.09 -23.28
C ILE A 75 -28.43 -21.39 -23.88
N GLU A 76 -27.16 -21.39 -24.27
CA GLU A 76 -26.43 -22.55 -24.73
C GLU A 76 -25.44 -22.97 -23.65
N LEU A 77 -25.69 -24.14 -23.05
CA LEU A 77 -24.87 -24.71 -22.00
C LEU A 77 -24.10 -25.91 -22.57
N THR A 78 -22.79 -25.75 -22.75
CA THR A 78 -21.89 -26.81 -23.20
C THR A 78 -21.25 -27.47 -21.99
N LEU A 79 -21.70 -28.67 -21.64
CA LEU A 79 -21.17 -29.47 -20.55
C LEU A 79 -20.14 -30.46 -21.08
N THR A 80 -19.01 -30.58 -20.39
CA THR A 80 -17.99 -31.58 -20.72
C THR A 80 -18.21 -32.80 -19.82
N LYS A 81 -18.35 -33.99 -20.39
CA LYS A 81 -18.52 -35.23 -19.62
C LYS A 81 -17.21 -35.62 -18.96
N GLN A 82 -17.28 -36.14 -17.74
CA GLN A 82 -16.09 -36.71 -17.09
C GLN A 82 -15.67 -38.03 -17.75
N THR A 83 -16.63 -38.83 -18.19
CA THR A 83 -16.41 -40.08 -18.91
C THR A 83 -17.01 -39.98 -20.32
N PRO A 84 -16.24 -40.30 -21.38
CA PRO A 84 -16.75 -40.25 -22.75
C PRO A 84 -17.68 -41.44 -23.00
N GLU A 85 -18.97 -41.24 -22.73
CA GLU A 85 -20.02 -42.24 -22.86
C GLU A 85 -21.30 -41.59 -23.35
N ARG A 86 -22.09 -42.30 -24.15
CA ARG A 86 -23.39 -41.84 -24.65
C ARG A 86 -24.48 -42.09 -23.62
N TRP A 87 -25.08 -41.03 -23.09
CA TRP A 87 -26.04 -41.07 -22.01
C TRP A 87 -27.41 -41.53 -22.49
N ASN A 88 -27.82 -41.15 -23.71
CA ASN A 88 -29.14 -41.41 -24.31
C ASN A 88 -30.34 -40.81 -23.52
N LYS A 89 -30.16 -40.48 -22.24
CA LYS A 89 -31.07 -39.75 -21.36
C LYS A 89 -30.28 -38.69 -20.60
N LEU A 90 -30.82 -37.48 -20.55
CA LEU A 90 -30.19 -36.37 -19.85
C LEU A 90 -30.24 -36.53 -18.32
N SER A 91 -31.37 -37.04 -17.81
CA SER A 91 -31.64 -37.14 -16.38
C SER A 91 -31.76 -38.57 -15.86
N HIS A 92 -31.39 -38.76 -14.59
CA HIS A 92 -31.48 -40.05 -13.90
C HIS A 92 -32.93 -40.55 -13.81
N ALA A 93 -33.15 -41.87 -13.82
CA ALA A 93 -34.49 -42.46 -13.77
C ALA A 93 -35.23 -42.12 -12.46
N ASP A 94 -34.49 -41.91 -11.37
CA ASP A 94 -35.03 -41.49 -10.07
C ASP A 94 -35.25 -39.97 -9.96
N SER A 95 -35.23 -39.25 -11.07
CA SER A 95 -35.54 -37.81 -11.15
C SER A 95 -37.00 -37.46 -10.82
N ASP A 96 -37.77 -38.39 -10.24
CA ASP A 96 -39.10 -38.14 -9.64
C ASP A 96 -39.11 -38.39 -8.11
N ASN A 97 -38.04 -38.97 -7.55
CA ASN A 97 -37.92 -39.24 -6.12
C ASN A 97 -37.46 -37.99 -5.36
N LYS A 98 -38.38 -37.40 -4.60
CA LYS A 98 -38.18 -36.14 -3.86
C LYS A 98 -36.98 -36.16 -2.90
N GLU A 99 -36.70 -37.31 -2.27
CA GLU A 99 -35.59 -37.47 -1.34
C GLU A 99 -34.24 -37.44 -2.06
N ILE A 100 -34.12 -38.17 -3.17
CA ILE A 100 -32.91 -38.22 -4.00
C ILE A 100 -32.62 -36.84 -4.62
N MET A 101 -33.66 -36.11 -5.05
CA MET A 101 -33.47 -34.72 -5.50
C MET A 101 -32.91 -33.82 -4.40
N LYS A 102 -33.39 -33.98 -3.17
CA LYS A 102 -32.95 -33.17 -2.03
C LYS A 102 -31.48 -33.45 -1.73
N THR A 103 -31.08 -34.71 -1.68
CA THR A 103 -29.67 -35.07 -1.45
C THR A 103 -28.77 -34.54 -2.56
N ILE A 104 -29.16 -34.68 -3.83
CA ILE A 104 -28.35 -34.16 -4.95
C ILE A 104 -28.22 -32.62 -4.87
N ARG A 105 -29.28 -31.90 -4.47
CA ARG A 105 -29.20 -30.43 -4.27
C ARG A 105 -28.26 -30.06 -3.13
N GLU A 106 -28.34 -30.75 -2.00
CA GLU A 106 -27.48 -30.52 -0.83
C GLU A 106 -26.02 -30.81 -1.18
N ASP A 107 -25.76 -31.96 -1.82
CA ASP A 107 -24.43 -32.35 -2.30
C ASP A 107 -23.87 -31.32 -3.29
N ALA A 108 -24.71 -30.80 -4.19
CA ALA A 108 -24.29 -29.79 -5.17
C ALA A 108 -23.86 -28.47 -4.51
N VAL A 109 -24.60 -28.02 -3.48
CA VAL A 109 -24.25 -26.81 -2.72
C VAL A 109 -22.95 -27.02 -1.95
N VAL A 110 -22.80 -28.17 -1.28
CA VAL A 110 -21.57 -28.52 -0.56
C VAL A 110 -20.39 -28.56 -1.52
N TYR A 111 -20.54 -29.24 -2.65
CA TYR A 111 -19.50 -29.34 -3.69
C TYR A 111 -19.03 -27.96 -4.17
N ILE A 112 -19.96 -27.08 -4.53
CA ILE A 112 -19.64 -25.71 -5.00
C ILE A 112 -18.93 -24.93 -3.90
N SER A 113 -19.44 -24.97 -2.66
CA SER A 113 -18.87 -24.23 -1.54
C SER A 113 -17.43 -24.67 -1.19
N GLU A 114 -17.17 -25.98 -1.20
CA GLU A 114 -15.84 -26.52 -0.93
C GLU A 114 -14.86 -26.19 -2.06
N LYS A 115 -15.34 -26.23 -3.32
CA LYS A 115 -14.54 -25.84 -4.49
C LYS A 115 -14.17 -24.35 -4.47
N GLU A 116 -15.10 -23.47 -4.10
CA GLU A 116 -14.84 -22.03 -3.93
C GLU A 116 -13.83 -21.77 -2.81
N LYS A 117 -13.98 -22.46 -1.67
CA LYS A 117 -13.01 -22.41 -0.57
C LYS A 117 -11.61 -22.80 -1.03
N GLN A 118 -11.46 -23.94 -1.70
CA GLN A 118 -10.17 -24.40 -2.22
C GLN A 118 -9.56 -23.43 -3.24
N ARG A 119 -10.37 -22.83 -4.13
CA ARG A 119 -9.91 -21.79 -5.07
C ARG A 119 -9.39 -20.56 -4.30
N SER A 120 -10.07 -20.14 -3.25
CA SER A 120 -9.67 -18.99 -2.42
C SER A 120 -8.36 -19.23 -1.66
N GLU A 121 -8.15 -20.44 -1.15
CA GLU A 121 -6.94 -20.88 -0.45
C GLU A 121 -5.75 -21.01 -1.40
N LYS A 122 -5.96 -21.59 -2.59
CA LYS A 122 -4.92 -21.63 -3.65
C LYS A 122 -4.50 -20.22 -4.08
N LYS A 123 -5.46 -19.30 -4.21
CA LYS A 123 -5.18 -17.89 -4.56
C LYS A 123 -4.38 -17.20 -3.45
N SER A 124 -4.73 -17.41 -2.18
CA SER A 124 -4.03 -16.78 -1.06
C SER A 124 -2.62 -17.34 -0.85
N SER A 125 -2.43 -18.65 -1.01
CA SER A 125 -1.12 -19.28 -0.93
C SER A 125 -0.20 -18.84 -2.07
N LEU A 126 -0.72 -18.72 -3.30
CA LEU A 126 0.03 -18.20 -4.44
C LEU A 126 0.49 -16.75 -4.22
N ILE A 127 -0.41 -15.87 -3.76
CA ILE A 127 -0.06 -14.48 -3.44
C ILE A 127 1.04 -14.43 -2.37
N THR A 128 0.92 -15.26 -1.34
CA THR A 128 1.92 -15.34 -0.25
C THR A 128 3.26 -15.84 -0.77
N SER A 129 3.28 -16.84 -1.65
CA SER A 129 4.50 -17.35 -2.28
C SER A 129 5.17 -16.27 -3.13
N ASN A 130 4.42 -15.63 -4.02
CA ASN A 130 4.94 -14.57 -4.89
C ASN A 130 5.51 -13.40 -4.08
N LYS A 131 4.85 -13.01 -2.97
CA LYS A 131 5.35 -11.97 -2.06
C LYS A 131 6.67 -12.39 -1.40
N ARG A 132 6.78 -13.65 -0.96
CA ARG A 132 8.03 -14.18 -0.37
C ARG A 132 9.16 -14.21 -1.38
N GLU A 133 8.89 -14.63 -2.61
CA GLU A 133 9.88 -14.65 -3.69
C GLU A 133 10.38 -13.25 -4.02
N SER A 134 9.48 -12.28 -4.16
CA SER A 134 9.83 -10.88 -4.39
C SER A 134 10.72 -10.30 -3.27
N VAL A 135 10.37 -10.54 -2.00
CA VAL A 135 11.19 -10.08 -0.86
C VAL A 135 12.57 -10.76 -0.86
N ARG A 136 12.63 -12.05 -1.22
CA ARG A 136 13.89 -12.79 -1.29
C ARG A 136 14.81 -12.25 -2.38
N GLU A 137 14.27 -11.91 -3.54
CA GLU A 137 15.04 -11.27 -4.62
C GLU A 137 15.57 -9.91 -4.19
N GLN A 138 14.73 -9.10 -3.54
CA GLN A 138 15.16 -7.79 -3.03
C GLN A 138 16.31 -7.91 -2.02
N ILE A 139 16.22 -8.83 -1.06
CA ILE A 139 17.29 -9.08 -0.09
C ILE A 139 18.58 -9.52 -0.79
N LYS A 140 18.47 -10.34 -1.84
CA LYS A 140 19.63 -10.79 -2.62
C LYS A 140 20.33 -9.60 -3.27
N THR A 141 19.60 -8.74 -3.97
CA THR A 141 20.15 -7.53 -4.59
C THR A 141 20.79 -6.60 -3.56
N ASP A 142 20.12 -6.36 -2.44
CA ASP A 142 20.65 -5.51 -1.36
C ASP A 142 21.94 -6.07 -0.74
N ASN A 143 22.06 -7.40 -0.61
CA ASN A 143 23.27 -8.05 -0.11
C ASN A 143 24.41 -7.95 -1.12
N ASP A 144 24.15 -8.21 -2.41
CA ASP A 144 25.14 -8.06 -3.48
C ASP A 144 25.70 -6.62 -3.52
N ASP A 145 24.82 -5.63 -3.36
CA ASP A 145 25.20 -4.21 -3.27
C ASP A 145 26.03 -3.89 -2.02
N ARG A 146 25.68 -4.46 -0.87
CA ARG A 146 26.46 -4.29 0.38
C ARG A 146 27.86 -4.87 0.25
N GLU A 147 27.99 -6.08 -0.29
CA GLU A 147 29.28 -6.74 -0.51
C GLU A 147 30.15 -5.94 -1.49
N ARG A 148 29.54 -5.39 -2.55
CA ARG A 148 30.21 -4.48 -3.48
C ARG A 148 30.71 -3.21 -2.77
N ILE A 149 29.89 -2.58 -1.94
CA ILE A 149 30.30 -1.37 -1.21
C ILE A 149 31.41 -1.70 -0.20
N GLU A 150 31.31 -2.83 0.50
CA GLU A 150 32.30 -3.25 1.49
C GLU A 150 33.65 -3.57 0.85
N SER A 151 33.66 -4.25 -0.29
CA SER A 151 34.89 -4.51 -1.04
C SER A 151 35.56 -3.22 -1.53
N ILE A 152 34.80 -2.22 -2.00
CA ILE A 152 35.33 -0.90 -2.36
C ILE A 152 35.94 -0.20 -1.13
N LYS A 153 35.20 -0.15 -0.01
CA LYS A 153 35.67 0.47 1.24
C LYS A 153 36.94 -0.18 1.77
N ASN A 154 37.02 -1.51 1.76
CA ASN A 154 38.19 -2.23 2.23
C ASN A 154 39.40 -1.99 1.31
N ASN A 155 39.20 -1.91 -0.01
CA ASN A 155 40.26 -1.57 -0.95
C ASN A 155 40.81 -0.16 -0.72
N GLU A 156 39.93 0.84 -0.54
CA GLU A 156 40.35 2.22 -0.22
C GLU A 156 41.07 2.31 1.13
N ARG A 157 40.59 1.59 2.16
CA ARG A 157 41.27 1.51 3.47
C ARG A 157 42.65 0.90 3.36
N MET A 158 42.82 -0.16 2.57
CA MET A 158 44.12 -0.80 2.36
C MET A 158 45.12 0.16 1.69
N LYS A 159 44.70 0.86 0.63
CA LYS A 159 45.54 1.87 -0.04
C LYS A 159 45.95 3.01 0.91
N ALA A 160 44.99 3.55 1.67
CA ALA A 160 45.28 4.60 2.64
C ALA A 160 46.26 4.12 3.73
N ASN A 161 46.13 2.87 4.21
CA ASN A 161 47.06 2.29 5.17
C ASN A 161 48.47 2.10 4.58
N GLU A 162 48.58 1.74 3.30
CA GLU A 162 49.88 1.66 2.60
C GLU A 162 50.51 3.04 2.46
N GLU A 163 49.74 4.07 2.10
CA GLU A 163 50.21 5.46 2.03
C GLU A 163 50.70 5.97 3.38
N ILE A 164 49.99 5.68 4.47
CA ILE A 164 50.41 6.02 5.84
C ILE A 164 51.76 5.36 6.18
N LYS A 165 51.92 4.06 5.90
CA LYS A 165 53.20 3.35 6.12
C LYS A 165 54.34 3.94 5.29
N HIS A 166 54.08 4.26 4.01
CA HIS A 166 55.08 4.92 3.16
C HIS A 166 55.48 6.29 3.70
N PHE A 167 54.51 7.07 4.18
CA PHE A 167 54.77 8.37 4.79
C PHE A 167 55.60 8.24 6.08
N GLU A 168 55.28 7.28 6.96
CA GLU A 168 56.06 6.99 8.17
C GLU A 168 57.52 6.65 7.86
N ILE A 169 57.77 5.81 6.86
CA ILE A 169 59.13 5.44 6.42
C ILE A 169 59.89 6.68 5.93
N ILE A 170 59.26 7.53 5.09
CA ILE A 170 59.87 8.76 4.58
C ILE A 170 60.20 9.72 5.72
N GLN A 171 59.33 9.85 6.72
CA GLN A 171 59.58 10.69 7.90
C GLN A 171 60.73 10.16 8.75
N GLN A 172 60.80 8.85 8.97
CA GLN A 172 61.92 8.22 9.68
C GLN A 172 63.25 8.42 8.93
N GLN A 173 63.25 8.30 7.60
CA GLN A 173 64.43 8.57 6.78
C GLN A 173 64.87 10.04 6.85
N LYS A 174 63.95 11.00 6.76
CA LYS A 174 64.23 12.43 6.94
C LYS A 174 64.80 12.75 8.31
N ASN A 175 64.22 12.16 9.36
CA ASN A 175 64.73 12.32 10.72
C ASN A 175 66.14 11.73 10.87
N ASN A 176 66.39 10.53 10.35
CA ASN A 176 67.72 9.90 10.39
C ASN A 176 68.78 10.68 9.58
N LEU A 177 68.42 11.24 8.42
CA LEU A 177 69.30 12.11 7.62
C LEU A 177 69.63 13.41 8.35
N SER A 178 68.67 14.00 9.09
CA SER A 178 68.91 15.19 9.91
C SER A 178 69.83 14.94 11.11
N ILE A 179 69.90 13.69 11.60
CA ILE A 179 70.74 13.28 12.73
C ILE A 179 72.18 12.98 12.28
N GLN A 180 72.40 12.58 11.02
CA GLN A 180 73.72 12.20 10.50
C GLN A 180 74.53 13.37 9.89
N ASN A 181 73.89 14.47 9.48
CA ASN A 181 74.58 15.69 9.02
C ASN A 181 73.89 16.96 9.54
N PRO A 182 74.30 17.49 10.71
CA PRO A 182 73.70 18.70 11.28
C PRO A 182 74.06 20.00 10.52
N ASP A 183 75.04 19.97 9.61
CA ASP A 183 75.58 21.19 8.96
C ASP A 183 74.89 21.59 7.64
N ILE A 184 74.01 20.76 7.06
CA ILE A 184 73.27 21.14 5.82
C ILE A 184 71.94 21.86 6.13
N VAL A 185 71.43 21.76 7.35
CA VAL A 185 70.12 22.34 7.74
C VAL A 185 70.16 23.88 7.89
N LYS A 186 71.34 24.50 7.84
CA LYS A 186 71.46 25.98 7.81
C LYS A 186 71.36 26.58 6.40
N GLU A 187 71.64 25.83 5.33
CA GLU A 187 71.63 26.36 3.97
C GLU A 187 70.30 26.22 3.23
N GLU A 188 69.50 25.16 3.49
CA GLU A 188 68.16 25.08 2.88
C GLU A 188 67.13 26.00 3.57
N ARG A 189 67.33 26.32 4.86
CA ARG A 189 66.50 27.33 5.56
C ARG A 189 66.75 28.76 5.12
N SER A 190 67.88 29.06 4.46
CA SER A 190 68.19 30.39 3.94
C SER A 190 67.72 30.61 2.50
N LEU A 191 67.56 29.53 1.71
CA LEU A 191 67.09 29.62 0.31
C LEU A 191 65.57 29.60 0.16
N VAL A 192 64.80 28.95 1.04
CA VAL A 192 63.32 28.95 0.97
C VAL A 192 62.69 30.25 1.53
N LYS A 193 63.46 31.10 2.21
CA LYS A 193 62.98 32.40 2.73
C LYS A 193 62.91 33.52 1.68
N LYS A 194 63.33 33.30 0.43
CA LYS A 194 63.32 34.35 -0.61
C LYS A 194 62.12 34.33 -1.57
N GLU A 195 61.24 33.34 -1.52
CA GLU A 195 60.06 33.30 -2.40
C GLU A 195 58.80 32.84 -1.67
N VAL A 196 58.39 33.53 -0.61
CA VAL A 196 56.96 33.63 -0.29
C VAL A 196 56.70 35.04 0.23
N THR A 197 56.17 35.87 -0.67
CA THR A 197 55.46 37.09 -0.34
C THR A 197 54.44 36.82 0.78
N PRO A 198 54.40 37.59 1.88
CA PRO A 198 53.30 37.52 2.82
C PRO A 198 52.07 38.14 2.13
N ARG A 199 51.25 37.32 1.49
CA ARG A 199 49.94 37.77 1.01
C ARG A 199 48.99 37.72 2.20
N ASN A 200 48.88 38.87 2.86
CA ASN A 200 47.96 39.16 3.94
C ASN A 200 46.55 38.64 3.64
N GLU A 201 46.06 37.77 4.51
CA GLU A 201 44.64 37.74 4.81
C GLU A 201 44.29 39.03 5.56
N LYS A 202 43.50 39.84 4.87
CA LYS A 202 42.65 40.98 5.30
C LYS A 202 43.06 42.23 4.56
N ASP A 203 42.33 42.49 3.49
CA ASP A 203 41.85 43.83 3.14
C ASP A 203 40.79 43.68 2.06
N ILE A 204 39.53 43.98 2.38
CA ILE A 204 38.61 44.82 1.58
C ILE A 204 37.59 45.33 2.61
N PHE A 205 37.66 46.55 3.13
CA PHE A 205 37.21 47.86 2.63
C PHE A 205 37.66 48.89 3.70
N GLN A 206 38.07 50.14 3.48
CA GLN A 206 38.23 51.00 2.31
C GLN A 206 38.96 52.28 2.77
N ASN A 207 39.75 52.85 1.85
CA ASN A 207 39.93 54.28 1.59
C ASN A 207 40.65 55.20 2.59
N GLY A 208 41.66 55.89 2.05
CA GLY A 208 41.62 57.36 2.05
C GLY A 208 42.66 58.06 2.92
N ASP A 209 43.80 58.34 2.27
CA ASP A 209 44.51 59.62 2.29
C ASP A 209 45.01 60.25 3.61
N VAL A 210 46.33 60.05 3.81
CA VAL A 210 47.39 61.01 4.20
C VAL A 210 46.99 62.36 4.84
N ARG A 211 47.54 62.64 6.04
CA ARG A 211 48.47 63.76 6.40
C ARG A 211 48.67 63.84 7.92
N SER A 212 49.91 63.66 8.41
CA SER A 212 50.79 64.65 9.08
C SER A 212 50.19 65.28 10.35
N VAL A 213 50.80 65.43 11.53
CA VAL A 213 52.19 65.56 11.99
C VAL A 213 52.08 65.85 13.53
N GLU A 214 53.20 65.69 14.25
CA GLU A 214 53.53 66.27 15.57
C GLU A 214 53.01 65.70 16.91
N THR A 215 54.01 65.25 17.68
CA THR A 215 54.15 65.19 19.15
C THR A 215 53.57 66.36 19.94
N LYS A 216 52.89 66.07 21.07
CA LYS A 216 53.22 66.56 22.43
C LYS A 216 52.29 65.93 23.50
N SER A 217 52.79 65.99 24.73
CA SER A 217 52.27 65.47 25.99
C SER A 217 50.90 66.02 26.40
N ASP A 218 50.11 65.23 27.14
CA ASP A 218 49.69 65.53 28.53
C ASP A 218 48.59 64.56 29.01
N GLU A 219 48.58 64.33 30.31
CA GLU A 219 47.59 63.56 31.06
C GLU A 219 46.17 64.14 30.93
N SER A 220 45.18 63.31 30.60
CA SER A 220 43.82 63.41 31.16
C SER A 220 43.01 62.14 30.85
N VAL A 221 42.34 61.64 31.88
CA VAL A 221 41.40 60.51 31.84
C VAL A 221 40.29 60.78 30.83
N ASP A 222 40.18 59.95 29.78
CA ASP A 222 39.03 59.97 28.88
C ASP A 222 38.59 58.53 28.59
N THR A 223 37.56 58.07 29.29
CA THR A 223 36.89 56.81 28.97
C THR A 223 36.11 57.01 27.67
N THR A 224 36.53 56.38 26.58
CA THR A 224 35.77 56.35 25.32
C THR A 224 34.30 56.02 25.58
N PRO A 225 33.33 56.74 24.98
CA PRO A 225 31.92 56.45 25.19
C PRO A 225 31.62 55.03 24.72
N LEU A 226 30.95 54.26 25.57
CA LEU A 226 30.51 52.92 25.25
C LEU A 226 29.60 52.99 24.02
N ARG A 227 29.96 52.30 22.93
CA ARG A 227 29.11 52.28 21.72
C ARG A 227 27.71 51.76 22.07
N ASP A 228 26.68 52.42 21.56
CA ASP A 228 25.31 51.94 21.71
C ASP A 228 25.14 50.54 21.13
N ARG A 229 24.51 49.68 21.92
CA ARG A 229 24.23 48.28 21.62
C ARG A 229 23.09 48.20 20.62
N GLY A 230 23.42 47.95 19.35
CA GLY A 230 22.44 47.62 18.31
C GLY A 230 21.90 46.20 18.50
N ARG A 231 20.57 46.04 18.55
CA ARG A 231 19.91 44.73 18.55
C ARG A 231 19.60 44.34 17.11
N ILE A 232 20.32 43.36 16.57
CA ILE A 232 20.01 42.79 15.25
C ILE A 232 18.89 41.76 15.45
N ALA A 233 17.73 42.01 14.86
CA ALA A 233 16.66 41.03 14.77
C ALA A 233 17.01 40.02 13.67
N VAL A 234 17.43 38.82 14.05
CA VAL A 234 17.67 37.71 13.12
C VAL A 234 16.42 36.84 13.12
N ASN A 235 15.65 36.89 12.03
CA ASN A 235 14.53 35.98 11.84
C ASN A 235 15.00 34.79 11.01
N PHE A 236 15.10 33.63 11.64
CA PHE A 236 15.38 32.39 10.93
C PHE A 236 14.12 31.93 10.19
N THR A 237 14.27 31.65 8.89
CA THR A 237 13.23 30.95 8.15
C THR A 237 13.24 29.49 8.60
N PRO A 238 12.10 28.92 9.05
CA PRO A 238 12.05 27.53 9.47
C PRO A 238 12.33 26.64 8.25
N ARG A 239 13.52 26.04 8.22
CA ARG A 239 13.95 25.16 7.14
C ARG A 239 14.06 23.73 7.66
N VAL A 240 13.53 22.80 6.88
CA VAL A 240 13.50 21.36 7.20
C VAL A 240 14.87 20.69 7.03
N PHE A 241 15.77 21.31 6.24
CA PHE A 241 17.11 20.81 5.99
C PHE A 241 18.17 21.60 6.77
N PRO A 242 19.11 20.91 7.47
CA PRO A 242 20.17 21.53 8.27
C PRO A 242 21.30 22.15 7.43
N THR A 243 21.38 21.82 6.14
CA THR A 243 22.42 22.34 5.24
C THR A 243 22.18 23.83 4.94
N PRO A 244 23.18 24.72 5.07
CA PRO A 244 23.04 26.13 4.71
C PRO A 244 22.72 26.31 3.22
N MET A 245 21.93 27.34 2.87
CA MET A 245 21.42 27.56 1.51
C MET A 245 22.52 27.67 0.44
N ARG A 246 23.73 28.10 0.83
CA ARG A 246 24.92 28.20 -0.03
C ARG A 246 25.35 26.85 -0.61
N GLU A 247 25.06 25.75 0.08
CA GLU A 247 25.43 24.38 -0.31
C GLU A 247 24.22 23.55 -0.76
N SER A 248 23.02 24.17 -0.84
CA SER A 248 21.80 23.43 -1.14
C SER A 248 21.62 23.20 -2.64
N GLN A 249 21.27 21.97 -3.00
CA GLN A 249 20.75 21.64 -4.32
C GLN A 249 19.23 21.76 -4.28
N SER A 250 18.71 22.99 -4.32
CA SER A 250 17.29 23.33 -4.15
C SER A 250 16.34 22.46 -4.97
N ASN A 251 16.70 22.18 -6.23
CA ASN A 251 15.89 21.36 -7.13
C ASN A 251 15.81 19.90 -6.66
N LEU A 252 16.91 19.33 -6.18
CA LEU A 252 16.96 17.96 -5.68
C LEU A 252 16.25 17.81 -4.33
N GLU A 253 16.31 18.82 -3.47
CA GLU A 253 15.54 18.87 -2.23
C GLU A 253 14.03 18.98 -2.50
N GLN A 254 13.63 19.81 -3.46
CA GLN A 254 12.23 19.92 -3.89
C GLN A 254 11.73 18.63 -4.56
N ASP A 255 12.56 17.96 -5.35
CA ASP A 255 12.24 16.65 -5.91
C ASP A 255 12.11 15.58 -4.82
N TRP A 256 12.95 15.64 -3.80
CA TRP A 256 12.86 14.74 -2.65
C TRP A 256 11.57 14.98 -1.84
N LEU A 257 11.23 16.25 -1.56
CA LEU A 257 9.96 16.64 -0.93
C LEU A 257 8.76 16.19 -1.78
N ARG A 258 8.80 16.42 -3.09
CA ARG A 258 7.76 15.97 -4.02
C ARG A 258 7.61 14.46 -4.02
N LYS A 259 8.71 13.70 -4.07
CA LYS A 259 8.68 12.23 -3.99
C LYS A 259 8.13 11.73 -2.66
N GLN A 260 8.46 12.39 -1.55
CA GLN A 260 7.94 12.04 -0.23
C GLN A 260 6.43 12.34 -0.10
N ILE A 261 5.99 13.48 -0.64
CA ILE A 261 4.57 13.84 -0.77
C ILE A 261 3.87 12.82 -1.68
N GLU A 262 4.41 12.53 -2.85
CA GLU A 262 3.85 11.57 -3.81
C GLU A 262 3.78 10.14 -3.25
N SER A 263 4.75 9.69 -2.44
CA SER A 263 4.66 8.40 -1.76
C SER A 263 3.58 8.38 -0.66
N ARG A 264 3.40 9.48 0.07
CA ARG A 264 2.32 9.61 1.07
C ARG A 264 0.95 9.74 0.41
N HIS A 265 0.85 10.47 -0.69
CA HIS A 265 -0.35 10.53 -1.51
C HIS A 265 -0.63 9.20 -2.19
N LYS A 266 0.36 8.45 -2.69
CA LYS A 266 0.13 7.08 -3.18
C LYS A 266 -0.45 6.17 -2.10
N THR A 267 -0.09 6.33 -0.83
CA THR A 267 -0.75 5.59 0.25
C THR A 267 -2.15 6.09 0.60
N ASP A 268 -2.51 7.33 0.28
CA ASP A 268 -3.82 7.92 0.61
C ASP A 268 -4.81 7.91 -0.58
N ASP A 269 -4.32 7.96 -1.83
CA ASP A 269 -5.06 8.15 -3.09
C ASP A 269 -5.22 6.82 -3.89
N ASP A 270 -4.37 5.80 -3.67
CA ASP A 270 -4.61 4.44 -4.23
C ASP A 270 -5.79 3.69 -3.56
N PHE A 271 -6.50 4.31 -2.62
CA PHE A 271 -7.68 3.71 -2.00
C PHE A 271 -9.00 3.98 -2.74
N GLN A 272 -8.97 4.63 -3.91
CA GLN A 272 -10.18 4.92 -4.68
C GLN A 272 -10.31 4.18 -6.01
N THR A 273 -9.30 3.40 -6.43
CA THR A 273 -9.40 2.54 -7.61
C THR A 273 -8.86 1.15 -7.31
N ASP A 274 -9.79 0.19 -7.24
CA ASP A 274 -9.63 -1.26 -7.01
C ASP A 274 -9.35 -1.75 -5.58
N LEU A 275 -10.30 -1.49 -4.68
CA LEU A 275 -10.51 -2.34 -3.50
C LEU A 275 -10.69 -3.80 -3.94
N SER A 276 -9.79 -4.68 -3.50
CA SER A 276 -9.86 -6.13 -3.73
C SER A 276 -11.19 -6.69 -3.21
N ASP A 277 -11.73 -7.77 -3.79
CA ASP A 277 -13.02 -8.34 -3.35
C ASP A 277 -13.02 -8.76 -1.86
N LYS A 278 -11.83 -9.06 -1.30
CA LYS A 278 -11.64 -9.30 0.14
C LYS A 278 -11.74 -8.02 0.98
N GLU A 279 -11.48 -6.86 0.42
CA GLU A 279 -11.61 -5.56 1.08
C GLU A 279 -13.03 -4.98 0.98
N LYS A 280 -13.89 -5.60 0.15
CA LYS A 280 -15.35 -5.39 0.14
C LYS A 280 -16.09 -6.31 1.10
N ASP A 281 -15.40 -7.30 1.68
CA ASP A 281 -15.98 -8.17 2.70
C ASP A 281 -16.20 -7.37 3.99
N ILE A 282 -17.46 -7.36 4.44
CA ILE A 282 -17.94 -6.57 5.57
C ILE A 282 -17.26 -7.03 6.87
N ASP A 283 -16.98 -8.33 7.00
CA ASP A 283 -16.26 -8.90 8.16
C ASP A 283 -14.78 -8.50 8.17
N TYR A 284 -14.15 -8.43 7.00
CA TYR A 284 -12.79 -7.94 6.85
C TYR A 284 -12.70 -6.45 7.20
N LEU A 285 -13.63 -5.62 6.71
CA LEU A 285 -13.64 -4.19 7.00
C LEU A 285 -13.81 -3.91 8.50
N LYS A 286 -14.71 -4.65 9.17
CA LYS A 286 -14.93 -4.59 10.61
C LYS A 286 -13.69 -4.98 11.41
N SER A 287 -13.04 -6.09 11.06
CA SER A 287 -11.83 -6.56 11.76
C SER A 287 -10.63 -5.61 11.55
N LYS A 288 -10.43 -5.11 10.33
CA LYS A 288 -9.40 -4.11 9.99
C LYS A 288 -9.60 -2.81 10.76
N ALA A 289 -10.83 -2.31 10.84
CA ALA A 289 -11.13 -1.08 11.59
C ALA A 289 -10.96 -1.27 13.11
N LYS A 290 -11.29 -2.45 13.66
CA LYS A 290 -11.01 -2.79 15.06
C LYS A 290 -9.51 -2.77 15.35
N TYR A 291 -8.71 -3.43 14.52
CA TYR A 291 -7.25 -3.47 14.68
C TYR A 291 -6.62 -2.08 14.55
N ALA A 292 -7.12 -1.26 13.61
CA ALA A 292 -6.68 0.13 13.47
C ALA A 292 -6.90 0.93 14.76
N LEU A 293 -8.07 0.81 15.40
CA LEU A 293 -8.35 1.53 16.65
C LEU A 293 -7.47 1.08 17.82
N GLU A 294 -7.06 -0.20 17.86
CA GLU A 294 -6.13 -0.72 18.87
C GLU A 294 -4.73 -0.12 18.70
N LEU A 295 -4.26 0.03 17.47
CA LEU A 295 -2.97 0.67 17.15
C LEU A 295 -2.96 2.18 17.39
N LEU A 296 -4.12 2.84 17.34
CA LEU A 296 -4.26 4.29 17.52
C LEU A 296 -4.42 4.69 19.00
N ASN A 297 -4.01 3.81 19.91
CA ASN A 297 -3.96 4.04 21.35
C ASN A 297 -2.48 4.18 21.79
N PRO A 298 -2.06 5.26 22.46
CA PRO A 298 -2.86 6.34 23.06
C PRO A 298 -3.44 7.34 22.05
N PRO A 299 -4.58 7.97 22.38
CA PRO A 299 -5.18 9.01 21.54
C PRO A 299 -4.33 10.29 21.56
N VAL A 300 -3.83 10.71 20.40
CA VAL A 300 -3.08 11.97 20.18
C VAL A 300 -3.71 12.80 19.07
N LEU A 301 -3.31 14.06 18.91
CA LEU A 301 -3.87 14.93 17.86
C LEU A 301 -3.51 14.43 16.46
N ASP A 302 -2.27 13.97 16.25
CA ASP A 302 -1.81 13.46 14.95
C ASP A 302 -2.62 12.25 14.46
N ASN A 303 -3.15 11.45 15.39
CA ASN A 303 -3.92 10.25 15.07
C ASN A 303 -5.45 10.45 15.12
N LEU A 304 -5.91 11.69 15.33
CA LEU A 304 -7.34 12.04 15.43
C LEU A 304 -8.11 11.67 14.16
N HIS A 305 -7.63 12.11 12.99
CA HIS A 305 -8.30 11.85 11.72
C HIS A 305 -8.36 10.36 11.39
N SER A 306 -7.28 9.62 11.68
CA SER A 306 -7.24 8.16 11.50
C SER A 306 -8.24 7.44 12.41
N ARG A 307 -8.38 7.87 13.67
CA ARG A 307 -9.37 7.32 14.61
C ARG A 307 -10.80 7.60 14.16
N LEU A 308 -11.08 8.84 13.74
CA LEU A 308 -12.37 9.25 13.19
C LEU A 308 -12.77 8.34 12.01
N LYS A 309 -11.87 8.20 11.03
CA LYS A 309 -12.09 7.36 9.85
C LYS A 309 -12.32 5.89 10.20
N ALA A 310 -11.58 5.36 11.19
CA ALA A 310 -11.74 3.99 11.65
C ALA A 310 -13.11 3.75 12.32
N HIS A 311 -13.58 4.69 13.15
CA HIS A 311 -14.93 4.64 13.73
C HIS A 311 -16.02 4.68 12.66
N ILE A 312 -15.95 5.62 11.70
CA ILE A 312 -16.94 5.72 10.62
C ILE A 312 -17.00 4.43 9.79
N ARG A 313 -15.85 3.90 9.37
CA ARG A 313 -15.78 2.65 8.59
C ARG A 313 -16.31 1.45 9.37
N ARG A 314 -15.98 1.33 10.66
CA ARG A 314 -16.50 0.24 11.51
C ARG A 314 -18.00 0.37 11.73
N GLY A 315 -18.49 1.59 11.97
CA GLY A 315 -19.90 1.88 12.13
C GLY A 315 -20.72 1.57 10.87
N ALA A 316 -20.21 1.95 9.69
CA ALA A 316 -20.82 1.61 8.40
C ALA A 316 -20.93 0.09 8.20
N ALA A 317 -19.84 -0.65 8.46
CA ALA A 317 -19.84 -2.11 8.39
C ALA A 317 -20.88 -2.74 9.33
N PHE A 318 -21.02 -2.22 10.55
CA PHE A 318 -22.07 -2.69 11.47
C PHE A 318 -23.48 -2.42 10.96
N CYS A 319 -23.74 -1.25 10.37
CA CYS A 319 -25.03 -0.94 9.77
C CYS A 319 -25.37 -1.85 8.59
N GLU A 320 -24.39 -2.18 7.74
CA GLU A 320 -24.57 -3.15 6.64
C GLU A 320 -24.89 -4.56 7.14
N MET A 321 -24.36 -4.95 8.31
CA MET A 321 -24.70 -6.21 8.99
C MET A 321 -26.02 -6.17 9.77
N GLU A 322 -26.81 -5.10 9.65
CA GLU A 322 -28.03 -4.86 10.43
C GLU A 322 -27.81 -4.77 11.97
N LEU A 323 -26.55 -4.58 12.40
CA LEU A 323 -26.15 -4.39 13.80
C LEU A 323 -26.17 -2.89 14.16
N TYR A 324 -27.33 -2.27 13.99
CA TYR A 324 -27.53 -0.82 14.16
C TYR A 324 -27.13 -0.27 15.55
N PRO A 325 -27.35 -0.96 16.69
CA PRO A 325 -26.91 -0.46 17.99
C PRO A 325 -25.39 -0.31 18.09
N GLN A 326 -24.64 -1.29 17.56
CA GLN A 326 -23.17 -1.26 17.52
C GLN A 326 -22.68 -0.18 16.55
N GLY A 327 -23.34 -0.04 15.40
CA GLY A 327 -23.05 1.03 14.45
C GLY A 327 -23.23 2.42 15.08
N LEU A 328 -24.32 2.62 15.81
CA LEU A 328 -24.60 3.89 16.51
C LEU A 328 -23.49 4.26 17.50
N LEU A 329 -22.98 3.31 18.28
CA LEU A 329 -21.87 3.56 19.21
C LEU A 329 -20.62 4.08 18.50
N ASP A 330 -20.32 3.53 17.33
CA ASP A 330 -19.17 3.95 16.52
C ASP A 330 -19.37 5.34 15.90
N TYR A 331 -20.57 5.64 15.38
CA TYR A 331 -20.88 6.98 14.88
C TYR A 331 -20.93 8.03 16.00
N GLU A 332 -21.37 7.68 17.21
CA GLU A 332 -21.30 8.57 18.37
C GLU A 332 -19.85 8.81 18.83
N ALA A 333 -18.99 7.80 18.77
CA ALA A 333 -17.56 7.96 19.03
C ALA A 333 -16.91 8.87 17.98
N ALA A 334 -17.27 8.72 16.70
CA ALA A 334 -16.82 9.61 15.63
C ALA A 334 -17.29 11.06 15.86
N LEU A 335 -18.55 11.25 16.27
CA LEU A 335 -19.11 12.58 16.56
C LEU A 335 -18.40 13.27 17.75
N LYS A 336 -17.91 12.51 18.73
CA LYS A 336 -17.10 13.06 19.82
C LYS A 336 -15.73 13.56 19.36
N LEU A 337 -15.18 12.95 18.29
CA LEU A 337 -13.89 13.36 17.71
C LEU A 337 -14.04 14.56 16.77
N GLU A 338 -15.15 14.65 16.04
CA GLU A 338 -15.46 15.77 15.15
C GLU A 338 -16.90 16.29 15.38
N PRO A 339 -17.11 17.17 16.39
CA PRO A 339 -18.45 17.63 16.76
C PRO A 339 -19.11 18.53 15.72
N ASP A 340 -18.35 19.13 14.81
CA ASP A 340 -18.87 20.10 13.85
C ASP A 340 -19.38 19.45 12.55
N SER A 341 -19.07 18.18 12.31
CA SER A 341 -19.48 17.46 11.10
C SER A 341 -21.01 17.28 11.03
N GLU A 342 -21.65 17.95 10.07
CA GLU A 342 -23.09 17.80 9.79
C GLU A 342 -23.42 16.39 9.30
N GLN A 343 -22.54 15.81 8.50
CA GLN A 343 -22.75 14.49 7.88
C GLN A 343 -22.86 13.39 8.94
N ILE A 344 -21.96 13.38 9.93
CA ILE A 344 -21.99 12.41 11.04
C ILE A 344 -23.25 12.63 11.90
N LYS A 345 -23.66 13.88 12.13
CA LYS A 345 -24.90 14.18 12.88
C LYS A 345 -26.14 13.62 12.18
N GLU A 346 -26.20 13.76 10.86
CA GLU A 346 -27.30 13.22 10.05
C GLU A 346 -27.33 11.68 10.08
N ASP A 347 -26.18 11.02 9.95
CA ASP A 347 -26.09 9.56 10.00
C ASP A 347 -26.49 9.02 11.38
N VAL A 348 -26.04 9.66 12.48
CA VAL A 348 -26.48 9.33 13.85
C VAL A 348 -28.00 9.47 13.99
N LYS A 349 -28.59 10.57 13.51
CA LYS A 349 -30.05 10.78 13.53
C LYS A 349 -30.78 9.72 12.72
N ARG A 350 -30.27 9.36 11.53
CA ARG A 350 -30.85 8.34 10.66
C ARG A 350 -30.88 6.98 11.36
N ILE A 351 -29.77 6.58 11.98
CA ILE A 351 -29.66 5.31 12.70
C ILE A 351 -30.58 5.29 13.93
N ARG A 352 -30.65 6.38 14.71
CA ARG A 352 -31.57 6.48 15.86
C ARG A 352 -33.03 6.37 15.44
N ASN A 353 -33.44 7.13 14.42
CA ASN A 353 -34.80 7.06 13.89
C ASN A 353 -35.17 5.66 13.39
N PHE A 354 -34.21 4.94 12.79
CA PHE A 354 -34.41 3.56 12.37
C PHE A 354 -34.61 2.61 13.57
N LEU A 355 -33.78 2.74 14.60
CA LEU A 355 -33.90 1.96 15.84
C LEU A 355 -35.23 2.24 16.55
N GLU A 356 -35.63 3.50 16.70
CA GLU A 356 -36.90 3.89 17.34
C GLU A 356 -38.11 3.30 16.61
N LYS A 357 -38.14 3.39 15.28
CA LYS A 357 -39.22 2.82 14.46
C LYS A 357 -39.35 1.30 14.62
N ASN A 358 -38.22 0.59 14.69
CA ASN A 358 -38.21 -0.87 14.83
C ASN A 358 -38.56 -1.35 16.25
N ILE A 359 -38.42 -0.50 17.26
CA ILE A 359 -38.85 -0.82 18.64
C ILE A 359 -40.36 -0.63 18.79
N THR A 360 -40.95 0.30 18.04
CA THR A 360 -42.39 0.61 18.09
C THR A 360 -43.27 -0.24 17.18
N SER A 361 -42.67 -1.05 16.31
CA SER A 361 -43.36 -1.91 15.34
C SER A 361 -43.26 -3.37 15.75
#